data_AF-A0A2W0A7C1-F1
#
_entry.id   AF-A0A2W0A7C1-F1
#
_cell.length_a   1.000
_cell.length_b   1.000
_cell.length_c   1.000
_cell.angle_alpha   90.00
_cell.angle_beta   90.00
_cell.angle_gamma   90.00
#
_symmetry.space_group_name_H-M   'P 1'
#
loop_
_entity.id
_entity.type
_entity.pdbx_description
1 polymer ?
#
loop_
_entity_poly.entity_id
_entity_poly.type
_entity_poly.pdbx_seq_one_letter_code
_entity_poly.pdbx_strand_id
1 'polypeptide(L)'
;MVLQTKFIPLHAVRSLQELYFNPLKYERTALMEHIRRYDREELRQYYLRQETKGAEVFANYVVSLWEYERGVAEITSYPWKVAIPMTDVCNAKCTFCTAPLVPDPQWLKVEEVEYFADALRYAIEVDLQGLGEPTAHPQFEAIAEEIEKFINPVARLGIITNGWLLSGRRWELLKRIHIDSIHVSINAATDATHQIAMGSKPGTLEKVIKNIESVMADPDWGVYDRYIKVSLVVTRHSLPEVSQFIEMFANRGIRFFQINALLPLEQPDWGFGHTDQYLDLWPGHLPDARDLVARAERTISRYREKGIVFFTSPERWLDSLDQRKTQLVQLQVAPSADDSLRIVRVAAASDFVTSDASRDSKPTSGVLGTGDRNQRLKTRSRVSDDSAIQALPHRVLHLHLRPYQTTRSSLRSLRRSRAGSSARWYTVR
;
A
#
# COMPACT_ATOMS: atom_id res chain seq x y z
N MET A 1 -6.49 -35.39 -12.07
CA MET A 1 -6.17 -35.82 -10.69
C MET A 1 -6.44 -34.62 -9.78
N VAL A 2 -7.61 -34.59 -9.14
CA VAL A 2 -7.99 -33.49 -8.24
C VAL A 2 -7.10 -33.61 -7.01
N LEU A 3 -6.19 -32.66 -6.81
CA LEU A 3 -5.40 -32.57 -5.58
C LEU A 3 -6.38 -32.33 -4.42
N GLN A 4 -6.74 -33.39 -3.71
CA GLN A 4 -7.35 -33.28 -2.39
C GLN A 4 -6.29 -32.68 -1.46
N THR A 5 -6.38 -31.36 -1.25
CA THR A 5 -5.63 -30.65 -0.22
C THR A 5 -6.02 -31.21 1.14
N LYS A 6 -5.11 -31.96 1.78
CA LYS A 6 -5.23 -32.37 3.18
C LYS A 6 -5.22 -31.13 4.07
N PHE A 7 -6.21 -31.01 4.94
CA PHE A 7 -6.22 -30.02 6.03
C PHE A 7 -5.09 -30.36 7.02
N ILE A 8 -4.19 -29.42 7.29
CA ILE A 8 -3.18 -29.52 8.36
C ILE A 8 -3.69 -28.69 9.54
N PRO A 9 -4.01 -29.30 10.69
CA PRO A 9 -4.35 -28.57 11.90
C PRO A 9 -3.24 -27.58 12.30
N LEU A 10 -3.58 -26.43 12.86
CA LEU A 10 -2.60 -25.36 13.17
C LEU A 10 -1.47 -25.82 14.12
N HIS A 11 -1.78 -26.72 15.06
CA HIS A 11 -0.77 -27.34 15.95
C HIS A 11 0.21 -28.29 15.23
N ALA A 12 -0.09 -28.63 13.98
CA ALA A 12 0.74 -29.45 13.11
C ALA A 12 1.45 -28.62 12.02
N VAL A 13 1.25 -27.30 11.97
CA VAL A 13 1.96 -26.37 11.08
C VAL A 13 3.34 -26.11 11.68
N ARG A 14 4.38 -26.61 11.00
CA ARG A 14 5.78 -26.53 11.46
C ARG A 14 6.58 -25.47 10.72
N SER A 15 6.00 -24.77 9.75
CA SER A 15 6.69 -23.71 9.00
C SER A 15 5.71 -22.79 8.26
N LEU A 16 6.21 -21.61 7.90
CA LEU A 16 5.50 -20.57 7.11
C LEU A 16 5.13 -21.09 5.72
N GLN A 17 5.98 -21.96 5.14
CA GLN A 17 5.74 -22.65 3.87
C GLN A 17 4.49 -23.55 3.91
N GLU A 18 4.16 -24.15 5.06
CA GLU A 18 2.96 -24.99 5.20
C GLU A 18 1.65 -24.16 5.25
N LEU A 19 1.74 -22.85 5.51
CA LEU A 19 0.60 -21.92 5.48
C LEU A 19 0.36 -21.32 4.08
N TYR A 20 1.39 -21.31 3.23
CA TYR A 20 1.39 -20.51 2.00
C TYR A 20 0.73 -21.16 0.78
N PHE A 21 0.23 -22.40 0.89
CA PHE A 21 -0.44 -23.08 -0.23
C PHE A 21 -1.64 -22.31 -0.81
N ASN A 22 -2.14 -21.33 -0.05
CA ASN A 22 -3.03 -20.28 -0.55
C ASN A 22 -3.07 -19.13 0.48
N PRO A 23 -2.53 -17.94 0.20
CA PRO A 23 -2.52 -16.80 1.14
C PRO A 23 -3.92 -16.39 1.65
N LEU A 24 -4.98 -16.90 1.02
CA LEU A 24 -6.38 -16.57 1.31
C LEU A 24 -7.20 -17.77 1.81
N LYS A 25 -6.63 -18.99 1.86
CA LYS A 25 -7.42 -20.21 2.12
C LYS A 25 -7.05 -20.95 3.40
N TYR A 26 -6.00 -20.52 4.12
CA TYR A 26 -6.05 -20.74 5.56
C TYR A 26 -7.16 -19.81 6.04
N GLU A 27 -8.37 -20.37 6.17
CA GLU A 27 -9.53 -19.59 6.53
C GLU A 27 -9.17 -18.77 7.75
N ARG A 28 -9.22 -17.45 7.58
CA ARG A 28 -9.14 -16.48 8.67
C ARG A 28 -9.96 -17.00 9.85
N THR A 29 -11.08 -17.68 9.61
CA THR A 29 -11.89 -18.43 10.58
C THR A 29 -11.07 -19.26 11.59
N ALA A 30 -10.22 -20.22 11.19
CA ALA A 30 -9.55 -21.13 12.13
C ALA A 30 -8.42 -20.43 12.91
N LEU A 31 -7.63 -19.58 12.25
CA LEU A 31 -6.60 -18.79 12.90
C LEU A 31 -7.21 -17.75 13.85
N MET A 32 -8.28 -17.07 13.43
CA MET A 32 -9.01 -16.10 14.26
C MET A 32 -9.73 -16.80 15.41
N GLU A 33 -10.26 -18.00 15.23
CA GLU A 33 -10.77 -18.81 16.34
C GLU A 33 -9.70 -19.11 17.37
N HIS A 34 -8.49 -19.46 16.93
CA HIS A 34 -7.36 -19.65 17.83
C HIS A 34 -7.01 -18.33 18.55
N ILE A 35 -6.87 -17.23 17.82
CA ILE A 35 -6.59 -15.90 18.38
C ILE A 35 -7.64 -15.48 19.42
N ARG A 36 -8.92 -15.78 19.19
CA ARG A 36 -10.02 -15.46 20.11
C ARG A 36 -9.96 -16.25 21.41
N ARG A 37 -9.39 -17.46 21.40
CA ARG A 37 -9.38 -18.38 22.55
C ARG A 37 -8.30 -18.08 23.58
N TYR A 38 -7.21 -17.41 23.21
CA TYR A 38 -6.03 -17.24 24.06
C TYR A 38 -5.76 -15.77 24.41
N ASP A 39 -5.04 -15.58 25.51
CA ASP A 39 -4.49 -14.27 25.87
C ASP A 39 -3.40 -13.83 24.88
N ARG A 40 -3.19 -12.52 24.75
CA ARG A 40 -2.19 -11.92 23.86
C ARG A 40 -0.78 -12.43 24.14
N GLU A 41 -0.37 -12.50 25.41
CA GLU A 41 0.99 -12.90 25.76
C GLU A 41 1.17 -14.42 25.67
N GLU A 42 0.13 -15.19 26.00
CA GLU A 42 0.13 -16.64 25.79
C GLU A 42 0.31 -16.99 24.32
N LEU A 43 -0.41 -16.30 23.41
CA LEU A 43 -0.24 -16.43 21.96
C LEU A 43 1.19 -16.09 21.55
N ARG A 44 1.69 -14.92 21.94
CA ARG A 44 3.04 -14.47 21.61
C ARG A 44 4.09 -15.52 22.01
N GLN A 45 4.03 -15.99 23.25
CA GLN A 45 4.97 -16.95 23.79
C GLN A 45 4.81 -18.33 23.16
N TYR A 46 3.59 -18.74 22.79
CA TYR A 46 3.36 -19.98 22.04
C TYR A 46 4.11 -19.98 20.70
N TYR A 47 4.00 -18.90 19.92
CA TYR A 47 4.68 -18.82 18.61
C TYR A 47 6.20 -18.60 18.73
N LEU A 48 6.66 -17.81 19.71
CA LEU A 48 8.10 -17.61 19.94
C LEU A 48 8.84 -18.89 20.33
N ARG A 49 8.17 -19.84 20.98
CA ARG A 49 8.77 -21.13 21.37
C ARG A 49 8.79 -22.18 20.27
N GLN A 50 8.17 -21.91 19.11
CA GLN A 50 8.20 -22.87 18.01
C GLN A 50 9.61 -22.95 17.43
N GLU A 51 10.11 -24.16 17.19
CA GLU A 51 11.42 -24.41 16.57
C GLU A 51 11.40 -24.15 15.05
N THR A 52 10.91 -22.97 14.65
CA THR A 52 10.65 -22.61 13.26
C THR A 52 11.37 -21.32 12.92
N LYS A 53 11.95 -21.26 11.72
CA LYS A 53 12.55 -20.02 11.22
C LYS A 53 11.46 -18.95 11.13
N GLY A 54 11.73 -17.76 11.66
CA GLY A 54 10.77 -16.64 11.65
C GLY A 54 9.68 -16.71 12.73
N ALA A 55 9.88 -17.47 13.80
CA ALA A 55 8.98 -17.53 14.96
C ALA A 55 8.60 -16.13 15.49
N GLU A 56 9.53 -15.18 15.45
CA GLU A 56 9.34 -13.78 15.81
C GLU A 56 8.39 -13.02 14.86
N VAL A 57 8.42 -13.31 13.56
CA VAL A 57 7.50 -12.76 12.55
C VAL A 57 6.08 -13.28 12.80
N PHE A 58 5.96 -14.57 13.09
CA PHE A 58 4.69 -15.19 13.45
C PHE A 58 4.09 -14.63 14.72
N ALA A 59 4.90 -14.54 15.78
CA ALA A 59 4.48 -13.97 17.04
C ALA A 59 3.99 -12.53 16.86
N ASN A 60 4.70 -11.73 16.04
CA ASN A 60 4.27 -10.39 15.68
C ASN A 60 2.91 -10.37 14.96
N TYR A 61 2.74 -11.23 13.95
CA TYR A 61 1.50 -11.30 13.17
C TYR A 61 0.28 -11.69 13.99
N VAL A 62 0.39 -12.73 14.82
CA VAL A 62 -0.76 -13.17 15.64
C VAL A 62 -1.11 -12.15 16.71
N VAL A 63 -0.12 -11.46 17.27
CA VAL A 63 -0.36 -10.33 18.19
C VAL A 63 -1.07 -9.19 17.44
N SER A 64 -0.63 -8.86 16.23
CA SER A 64 -1.27 -7.83 15.41
C SER A 64 -2.73 -8.14 15.09
N LEU A 65 -3.03 -9.40 14.73
CA LEU A 65 -4.40 -9.85 14.50
C LEU A 65 -5.25 -9.85 15.78
N TRP A 66 -4.65 -10.23 16.91
CA TRP A 66 -5.31 -10.16 18.22
C TRP A 66 -5.66 -8.72 18.60
N GLU A 67 -4.71 -7.80 18.45
CA GLU A 67 -4.88 -6.36 18.72
C GLU A 67 -5.98 -5.75 17.85
N TYR A 68 -6.00 -6.10 16.56
CA TYR A 68 -7.07 -5.72 15.63
C TYR A 68 -8.45 -6.26 16.05
N GLU A 69 -8.54 -7.56 16.37
CA GLU A 69 -9.80 -8.21 16.75
C GLU A 69 -10.39 -7.62 18.04
N ARG A 70 -9.53 -7.25 18.99
CA ARG A 70 -9.94 -6.65 20.27
C ARG A 70 -10.15 -5.13 20.18
N GLY A 71 -9.83 -4.51 19.05
CA GLY A 71 -9.97 -3.06 18.87
C GLY A 71 -9.16 -2.25 19.87
N VAL A 72 -7.95 -2.70 20.22
CA VAL A 72 -7.11 -1.97 21.18
C VAL A 72 -6.75 -0.59 20.64
N ALA A 73 -6.71 0.41 21.51
CA ALA A 73 -6.41 1.79 21.13
C ALA A 73 -4.93 2.01 20.81
N GLU A 74 -4.04 1.28 21.49
CA GLU A 74 -2.60 1.33 21.29
C GLU A 74 -2.09 -0.06 20.91
N ILE A 75 -1.49 -0.16 19.72
CA ILE A 75 -0.89 -1.40 19.24
C ILE A 75 0.59 -1.44 19.61
N THR A 76 1.07 -2.64 19.90
CA THR A 76 2.48 -2.89 20.25
C THR A 76 3.17 -3.84 19.28
N SER A 77 2.40 -4.47 18.39
CA SER A 77 2.93 -5.20 17.24
C SER A 77 3.53 -4.25 16.21
N TYR A 78 4.54 -4.74 15.49
CA TYR A 78 5.03 -4.11 14.27
C TYR A 78 4.09 -4.43 13.10
N PRO A 79 4.10 -3.60 12.04
CA PRO A 79 3.34 -3.91 10.82
C PRO A 79 3.74 -5.26 10.24
N TRP A 80 2.77 -6.15 10.05
CA TRP A 80 3.00 -7.46 9.43
C TRP A 80 3.06 -7.40 7.89
N LYS A 81 2.50 -6.34 7.30
CA LYS A 81 2.60 -6.03 5.87
C LYS A 81 3.19 -4.64 5.68
N VAL A 82 4.29 -4.55 4.95
CA VAL A 82 5.06 -3.32 4.75
C VAL A 82 5.06 -2.95 3.26
N ALA A 83 4.73 -1.71 2.96
CA ALA A 83 4.84 -1.12 1.64
C ALA A 83 6.03 -0.16 1.61
N ILE A 84 7.04 -0.44 0.80
CA ILE A 84 8.21 0.44 0.66
C ILE A 84 7.97 1.38 -0.53
N PRO A 85 7.84 2.70 -0.33
CA PRO A 85 7.64 3.67 -1.40
C PRO A 85 8.97 3.97 -2.09
N MET A 86 9.27 3.22 -3.15
CA MET A 86 10.54 3.28 -3.87
C MET A 86 10.77 4.62 -4.58
N THR A 87 9.73 5.15 -5.23
CA THR A 87 9.80 6.41 -5.97
C THR A 87 8.43 6.92 -6.35
N ASP A 88 8.34 8.22 -6.59
CA ASP A 88 7.19 8.90 -7.21
C ASP A 88 7.36 9.07 -8.74
N VAL A 89 8.52 8.71 -9.30
CA VAL A 89 8.81 8.87 -10.72
C VAL A 89 8.50 7.59 -11.48
N CYS A 90 7.77 7.74 -12.59
CA CYS A 90 7.34 6.64 -13.44
C CYS A 90 7.78 6.85 -14.90
N ASN A 91 8.10 5.76 -15.58
CA ASN A 91 8.33 5.73 -17.03
C ASN A 91 7.02 5.61 -17.85
N ALA A 92 5.89 5.33 -17.20
CA ALA A 92 4.55 5.37 -17.79
C ALA A 92 3.83 6.69 -17.44
N LYS A 93 2.78 7.03 -18.21
CA LYS A 93 1.96 8.24 -18.03
C LYS A 93 0.48 7.86 -18.04
N CYS A 94 0.08 7.05 -17.06
CA CYS A 94 -1.26 6.47 -17.08
C CYS A 94 -2.33 7.55 -16.88
N THR A 95 -3.42 7.47 -17.65
CA THR A 95 -4.49 8.49 -17.64
C THR A 95 -5.29 8.54 -16.35
N PHE A 96 -5.23 7.46 -15.55
CA PHE A 96 -5.88 7.34 -14.24
C PHE A 96 -4.90 7.46 -13.05
N CYS A 97 -3.62 7.77 -13.29
CA CYS A 97 -2.61 7.80 -12.22
C CYS A 97 -2.54 9.16 -11.52
N THR A 98 -2.25 9.13 -10.22
CA THR A 98 -2.08 10.33 -9.38
C THR A 98 -0.63 10.79 -9.26
N ALA A 99 0.34 9.95 -9.63
CA ALA A 99 1.76 10.24 -9.47
C ALA A 99 2.24 11.53 -10.18
N PRO A 100 1.79 11.84 -11.41
CA PRO A 100 2.19 13.08 -12.09
C PRO A 100 1.77 14.37 -11.38
N LEU A 101 0.91 14.27 -10.37
CA LEU A 101 0.33 15.40 -9.65
C LEU A 101 1.10 15.72 -8.36
N VAL A 102 2.02 14.83 -7.95
CA VAL A 102 2.84 15.02 -6.76
C VAL A 102 3.80 16.18 -7.02
N PRO A 103 3.71 17.28 -6.26
CA PRO A 103 4.71 18.34 -6.33
C PRO A 103 6.03 17.78 -5.79
N ASP A 104 7.14 18.11 -6.46
CA ASP A 104 8.49 17.73 -6.05
C ASP A 104 8.67 16.21 -5.83
N PRO A 105 8.54 15.38 -6.89
CA PRO A 105 8.56 13.92 -6.77
C PRO A 105 9.85 13.42 -6.11
N GLN A 106 9.70 12.53 -5.13
CA GLN A 106 10.79 12.00 -4.34
C GLN A 106 11.12 10.56 -4.72
N TRP A 107 12.27 10.11 -4.23
CA TRP A 107 12.82 8.78 -4.44
C TRP A 107 13.39 8.35 -3.10
N LEU A 108 13.22 7.09 -2.75
CA LEU A 108 13.79 6.53 -1.53
C LEU A 108 15.31 6.56 -1.63
N LYS A 109 15.99 7.20 -0.68
CA LYS A 109 17.45 7.13 -0.61
C LYS A 109 17.88 5.82 0.03
N VAL A 110 19.07 5.32 -0.31
CA VAL A 110 19.57 4.04 0.19
C VAL A 110 19.64 4.04 1.72
N GLU A 111 20.16 5.12 2.30
CA GLU A 111 20.26 5.30 3.74
C GLU A 111 18.91 5.36 4.45
N GLU A 112 17.83 5.74 3.77
CA GLU A 112 16.47 5.83 4.36
C GLU A 112 15.83 4.45 4.55
N VAL A 113 16.39 3.39 3.95
CA VAL A 113 15.94 2.00 4.15
C VAL A 113 16.07 1.58 5.62
N GLU A 114 17.06 2.12 6.35
CA GLU A 114 17.27 1.81 7.76
C GLU A 114 16.06 2.19 8.64
N TYR A 115 15.27 3.17 8.20
CA TYR A 115 14.05 3.59 8.91
C TYR A 115 12.95 2.51 8.90
N PHE A 116 13.06 1.54 8.00
CA PHE A 116 12.16 0.39 7.92
C PHE A 116 12.70 -0.84 8.64
N ALA A 117 13.91 -0.80 9.20
CA ALA A 117 14.62 -1.99 9.70
C ALA A 117 13.78 -2.86 10.65
N ASP A 118 13.16 -2.26 11.67
CA ASP A 118 12.32 -3.00 12.61
C ASP A 118 11.06 -3.56 11.92
N ALA A 119 10.41 -2.78 11.05
CA ALA A 119 9.24 -3.26 10.32
C ALA A 119 9.59 -4.43 9.40
N LEU A 120 10.71 -4.37 8.69
CA LEU A 120 11.20 -5.43 7.79
C LEU A 120 11.58 -6.70 8.55
N ARG A 121 12.08 -6.57 9.78
CA ARG A 121 12.44 -7.71 10.64
C ARG A 121 11.23 -8.55 11.05
N TYR A 122 10.06 -7.92 11.21
CA TYR A 122 8.84 -8.56 11.72
C TYR A 122 7.72 -8.70 10.67
N ALA A 123 7.96 -8.25 9.42
CA ALA A 123 7.00 -8.36 8.33
C ALA A 123 6.86 -9.80 7.83
N ILE A 124 5.63 -10.20 7.53
CA ILE A 124 5.30 -11.39 6.73
C ILE A 124 5.34 -11.07 5.24
N GLU A 125 4.96 -9.85 4.86
CA GLU A 125 4.86 -9.44 3.46
C GLU A 125 5.46 -8.06 3.28
N VAL A 126 6.36 -7.91 2.31
CA VAL A 126 7.01 -6.65 1.97
C VAL A 126 6.78 -6.40 0.49
N ASP A 127 6.16 -5.29 0.14
CA ASP A 127 5.90 -4.91 -1.26
C ASP A 127 6.75 -3.69 -1.64
N LEU A 128 7.62 -3.85 -2.65
CA LEU A 128 8.28 -2.74 -3.34
C LEU A 128 7.26 -2.05 -4.24
N GLN A 129 6.85 -0.84 -3.89
CA GLN A 129 5.81 -0.11 -4.61
C GLN A 129 6.02 1.40 -4.50
N GLY A 130 5.01 2.21 -4.78
CA GLY A 130 5.07 3.66 -4.74
C GLY A 130 4.08 4.27 -5.71
N LEU A 131 4.11 5.59 -5.83
CA LEU A 131 3.36 6.29 -6.88
C LEU A 131 4.04 6.11 -8.25
N GLY A 132 5.37 5.95 -8.27
CA GLY A 132 6.20 5.75 -9.45
C GLY A 132 6.39 4.28 -9.86
N GLU A 133 7.42 4.04 -10.69
CA GLU A 133 7.82 2.70 -11.12
C GLU A 133 9.08 2.26 -10.34
N PRO A 134 8.96 1.29 -9.41
CA PRO A 134 10.10 0.81 -8.62
C PRO A 134 11.30 0.39 -9.47
N THR A 135 11.09 -0.33 -10.57
CA THR A 135 12.19 -0.82 -11.42
C THR A 135 12.88 0.30 -12.21
N ALA A 136 12.32 1.51 -12.24
CA ALA A 136 12.94 2.69 -12.83
C ALA A 136 13.89 3.43 -11.86
N HIS A 137 13.92 3.05 -10.57
CA HIS A 137 14.79 3.68 -9.57
C HIS A 137 16.28 3.59 -9.97
N PRO A 138 17.08 4.68 -9.90
CA PRO A 138 18.44 4.68 -10.42
C PRO A 138 19.38 3.93 -9.48
N GLN A 139 19.07 3.93 -8.18
CA GLN A 139 19.77 3.18 -7.14
C GLN A 139 19.02 1.90 -6.72
N PHE A 140 18.14 1.35 -7.58
CA PHE A 140 17.35 0.15 -7.26
C PHE A 140 18.20 -0.97 -6.67
N GLU A 141 19.38 -1.21 -7.26
CA GLU A 141 20.33 -2.24 -6.81
C GLU A 141 20.82 -2.02 -5.38
N ALA A 142 21.27 -0.80 -5.06
CA ALA A 142 21.74 -0.47 -3.72
C ALA A 142 20.62 -0.51 -2.67
N ILE A 143 19.40 -0.09 -3.02
CA ILE A 143 18.24 -0.21 -2.13
C ILE A 143 17.89 -1.68 -1.89
N ALA A 144 17.89 -2.49 -2.95
CA ALA A 144 17.59 -3.91 -2.85
C ALA A 144 18.58 -4.62 -1.91
N GLU A 145 19.88 -4.33 -2.04
CA GLU A 145 20.93 -4.82 -1.13
C GLU A 145 20.75 -4.32 0.31
N GLU A 146 20.28 -3.09 0.50
CA GLU A 146 20.02 -2.55 1.84
C GLU A 146 18.80 -3.23 2.49
N ILE A 147 17.74 -3.50 1.72
CA ILE A 147 16.53 -4.21 2.19
C ILE A 147 16.88 -5.63 2.63
N GLU A 148 17.74 -6.34 1.87
CA GLU A 148 18.19 -7.70 2.20
C GLU A 148 18.83 -7.80 3.59
N LYS A 149 19.44 -6.72 4.10
CA LYS A 149 20.07 -6.73 5.43
C LYS A 149 19.06 -6.80 6.58
N PHE A 150 17.84 -6.30 6.35
CA PHE A 150 16.83 -6.14 7.39
C PHE A 150 15.63 -7.06 7.23
N ILE A 151 15.30 -7.44 5.99
CA ILE A 151 14.15 -8.28 5.70
C ILE A 151 14.32 -9.66 6.33
N ASN A 152 13.26 -10.13 7.00
CA ASN A 152 13.27 -11.48 7.51
C ASN A 152 13.28 -12.49 6.34
N PRO A 153 14.13 -13.53 6.35
CA PRO A 153 14.18 -14.51 5.26
C PRO A 153 12.89 -15.33 5.05
N VAL A 154 11.89 -15.21 5.93
CA VAL A 154 10.57 -15.85 5.76
C VAL A 154 9.52 -14.91 5.20
N ALA A 155 9.83 -13.61 5.11
CA ALA A 155 8.93 -12.62 4.55
C ALA A 155 8.79 -12.86 3.04
N ARG A 156 7.57 -12.73 2.53
CA ARG A 156 7.32 -12.71 1.09
C ARG A 156 7.65 -11.34 0.53
N LEU A 157 8.61 -11.28 -0.38
CA LEU A 157 8.96 -10.05 -1.08
C LEU A 157 8.15 -9.95 -2.37
N GLY A 158 7.40 -8.87 -2.50
CA GLY A 158 6.59 -8.52 -3.65
C GLY A 158 7.06 -7.25 -4.34
N ILE A 159 6.68 -7.09 -5.60
CA ILE A 159 6.88 -5.84 -6.34
C ILE A 159 5.64 -5.51 -7.17
N ILE A 160 5.25 -4.24 -7.17
CA ILE A 160 4.25 -3.71 -8.10
C ILE A 160 5.00 -2.95 -9.21
N THR A 161 4.78 -3.33 -10.46
CA THR A 161 5.49 -2.78 -11.62
C THR A 161 4.57 -2.68 -12.84
N ASN A 162 4.84 -1.76 -13.76
CA ASN A 162 4.24 -1.76 -15.10
C ASN A 162 4.84 -2.81 -16.04
N GLY A 163 5.91 -3.49 -15.63
CA GLY A 163 6.53 -4.60 -16.36
C GLY A 163 7.41 -4.21 -17.53
N TRP A 164 7.56 -2.92 -17.86
CA TRP A 164 8.33 -2.47 -19.05
C TRP A 164 9.82 -2.77 -18.95
N LEU A 165 10.35 -2.72 -17.73
CA LEU A 165 11.75 -2.98 -17.39
C LEU A 165 11.93 -4.35 -16.73
N LEU A 166 10.93 -5.22 -16.74
CA LEU A 166 10.98 -6.56 -16.15
C LEU A 166 11.77 -7.55 -17.03
N SER A 167 13.03 -7.22 -17.34
CA SER A 167 13.93 -8.08 -18.10
C SER A 167 15.39 -7.67 -17.91
N GLY A 168 16.31 -8.52 -18.38
CA GLY A 168 17.76 -8.28 -18.32
C GLY A 168 18.23 -7.97 -16.90
N ARG A 169 19.02 -6.89 -16.75
CA ARG A 169 19.60 -6.50 -15.45
C ARG A 169 18.57 -6.35 -14.34
N ARG A 170 17.39 -5.77 -14.61
CA ARG A 170 16.37 -5.59 -13.55
C ARG A 170 15.79 -6.91 -13.09
N TRP A 171 15.59 -7.84 -14.00
CA TRP A 171 15.15 -9.18 -13.66
C TRP A 171 16.18 -9.92 -12.81
N GLU A 172 17.45 -9.88 -13.20
CA GLU A 172 18.54 -10.48 -12.41
C GLU A 172 18.64 -9.91 -10.99
N LEU A 173 18.44 -8.59 -10.83
CA LEU A 173 18.39 -7.97 -9.50
C LEU A 173 17.22 -8.47 -8.65
N LEU A 174 16.03 -8.60 -9.26
CA LEU A 174 14.84 -9.11 -8.57
C LEU A 174 15.00 -10.58 -8.15
N LYS A 175 15.61 -11.42 -9.00
CA LYS A 175 15.94 -12.81 -8.64
C LYS A 175 16.92 -12.88 -7.48
N ARG A 176 17.94 -12.03 -7.48
CA ARG A 176 18.97 -11.98 -6.44
C ARG A 176 18.37 -11.74 -5.06
N ILE A 177 17.43 -10.81 -4.97
CA ILE A 177 16.69 -10.51 -3.73
C ILE A 177 15.53 -11.46 -3.44
N HIS A 178 15.49 -12.61 -4.12
CA HIS A 178 14.50 -13.65 -3.94
C HIS A 178 13.05 -13.15 -4.06
N ILE A 179 12.75 -12.32 -5.08
CA ILE A 179 11.38 -11.85 -5.31
C ILE A 179 10.40 -13.04 -5.39
N ASP A 180 9.31 -12.97 -4.62
CA ASP A 180 8.33 -14.05 -4.55
C ASP A 180 7.10 -13.76 -5.41
N SER A 181 6.66 -12.50 -5.41
CA SER A 181 5.43 -12.10 -6.11
C SER A 181 5.64 -10.88 -6.97
N ILE A 182 5.10 -10.93 -8.19
CA ILE A 182 5.22 -9.82 -9.14
C ILE A 182 3.81 -9.42 -9.55
N HIS A 183 3.42 -8.20 -9.18
CA HIS A 183 2.16 -7.61 -9.57
C HIS A 183 2.39 -6.67 -10.75
N VAL A 184 1.97 -7.09 -11.94
CA VAL A 184 2.12 -6.31 -13.16
C VAL A 184 0.85 -5.52 -13.48
N SER A 185 0.96 -4.19 -13.60
CA SER A 185 -0.10 -3.29 -14.05
C SER A 185 -0.11 -3.18 -15.58
N ILE A 186 -1.06 -3.89 -16.21
CA ILE A 186 -1.16 -3.97 -17.68
C ILE A 186 -2.20 -2.99 -18.21
N ASN A 187 -3.38 -2.94 -17.58
CA ASN A 187 -4.48 -2.02 -17.90
C ASN A 187 -5.07 -2.10 -19.32
N ALA A 188 -4.75 -3.12 -20.12
CA ALA A 188 -5.29 -3.30 -21.48
C ALA A 188 -5.16 -4.75 -21.98
N ALA A 189 -5.98 -5.13 -22.96
CA ALA A 189 -5.83 -6.35 -23.76
C ALA A 189 -5.33 -6.06 -25.18
N THR A 190 -5.42 -4.81 -25.65
CA THR A 190 -4.89 -4.38 -26.95
C THR A 190 -3.82 -3.30 -26.79
N ASP A 191 -2.90 -3.21 -27.76
CA ASP A 191 -1.86 -2.18 -27.74
C ASP A 191 -2.44 -0.76 -27.86
N ALA A 192 -3.54 -0.58 -28.61
CA ALA A 192 -4.24 0.70 -28.69
C ALA A 192 -4.78 1.16 -27.33
N THR A 193 -5.45 0.28 -26.60
CA THR A 193 -5.93 0.59 -25.25
C THR A 193 -4.77 0.76 -24.27
N HIS A 194 -3.68 0.01 -24.43
CA HIS A 194 -2.49 0.18 -23.59
C HIS A 194 -1.84 1.57 -23.80
N GLN A 195 -1.76 2.04 -25.05
CA GLN A 195 -1.28 3.40 -25.36
C GLN A 195 -2.13 4.48 -24.68
N ILE A 196 -3.46 4.35 -24.71
CA ILE A 196 -4.38 5.28 -24.05
C ILE A 196 -4.25 5.18 -22.52
N ALA A 197 -4.30 3.96 -21.98
CA ALA A 197 -4.35 3.72 -20.54
C ALA A 197 -3.04 4.06 -19.84
N MET A 198 -1.89 3.73 -20.44
CA MET A 198 -0.56 3.80 -19.83
C MET A 198 0.32 4.92 -20.44
N GLY A 199 -0.15 5.62 -21.47
CA GLY A 199 0.66 6.61 -22.20
C GLY A 199 1.87 5.99 -22.90
N SER A 200 1.75 4.73 -23.33
CA SER A 200 2.87 3.96 -23.91
C SER A 200 3.09 4.26 -25.39
N LYS A 201 4.21 3.75 -25.93
CA LYS A 201 4.45 3.72 -27.38
C LYS A 201 3.82 2.46 -28.01
N PRO A 202 3.56 2.43 -29.33
CA PRO A 202 3.15 1.21 -30.01
C PRO A 202 4.13 0.06 -29.78
N GLY A 203 3.62 -1.16 -29.58
CA GLY A 203 4.44 -2.35 -29.34
C GLY A 203 4.86 -2.56 -27.87
N THR A 204 4.44 -1.67 -26.96
CA THR A 204 4.86 -1.75 -25.55
C THR A 204 4.13 -2.87 -24.83
N LEU A 205 2.85 -3.11 -25.14
CA LEU A 205 2.10 -4.21 -24.53
C LEU A 205 2.75 -5.57 -24.86
N GLU A 206 3.14 -5.78 -26.11
CA GLU A 206 3.81 -7.00 -26.58
C GLU A 206 5.15 -7.19 -25.87
N LYS A 207 5.89 -6.10 -25.62
CA LYS A 207 7.13 -6.16 -24.84
C LYS A 207 6.85 -6.61 -23.41
N VAL A 208 5.82 -6.05 -22.75
CA VAL A 208 5.45 -6.43 -21.38
C VAL A 208 5.02 -7.89 -21.31
N ILE A 209 4.22 -8.36 -22.28
CA ILE A 209 3.81 -9.76 -22.37
C ILE A 209 5.05 -10.67 -22.51
N LYS A 210 5.99 -10.33 -23.40
CA LYS A 210 7.25 -11.09 -23.56
C LYS A 210 8.10 -11.11 -22.29
N ASN A 211 8.16 -9.99 -21.56
CA ASN A 211 8.87 -9.91 -20.28
C ASN A 211 8.23 -10.88 -19.26
N ILE A 212 6.90 -10.87 -19.14
CA ILE A 212 6.15 -11.79 -18.26
C ILE A 212 6.41 -13.25 -18.64
N GLU A 213 6.30 -13.59 -19.92
CA GLU A 213 6.57 -14.93 -20.43
C GLU A 213 8.01 -15.38 -20.13
N SER A 214 8.98 -14.46 -20.27
CA SER A 214 10.40 -14.74 -19.95
C SER A 214 10.61 -15.00 -18.47
N VAL A 215 9.97 -14.24 -17.59
CA VAL A 215 10.02 -14.46 -16.14
C VAL A 215 9.40 -15.81 -15.77
N MET A 216 8.24 -16.13 -16.34
CA MET A 216 7.57 -17.41 -16.07
C MET A 216 8.32 -18.62 -16.60
N ALA A 217 9.11 -18.44 -17.66
CA ALA A 217 9.96 -19.48 -18.24
C ALA A 217 11.32 -19.62 -17.53
N ASP A 218 11.67 -18.71 -16.61
CA ASP A 218 12.94 -18.73 -15.89
C ASP A 218 12.95 -19.86 -14.84
N PRO A 219 13.80 -20.89 -15.00
CA PRO A 219 13.85 -22.03 -14.09
C PRO A 219 14.37 -21.67 -12.70
N ASP A 220 15.18 -20.61 -12.57
CA ASP A 220 15.72 -20.15 -11.28
C ASP A 220 14.66 -19.42 -10.45
N TRP A 221 13.61 -18.93 -11.12
CA TRP A 221 12.47 -18.35 -10.44
C TRP A 221 11.39 -19.38 -10.11
N GLY A 222 11.26 -20.47 -10.89
CA GLY A 222 10.19 -21.48 -10.82
C GLY A 222 10.15 -22.39 -9.58
N VAL A 223 10.52 -21.89 -8.39
CA VAL A 223 10.33 -22.60 -7.11
C VAL A 223 8.88 -22.47 -6.65
N TYR A 224 8.38 -23.51 -5.98
CA TYR A 224 7.05 -23.57 -5.37
C TYR A 224 6.74 -22.28 -4.57
N ASP A 225 5.52 -21.74 -4.76
CA ASP A 225 4.92 -20.55 -4.09
C ASP A 225 5.14 -19.15 -4.69
N ARG A 226 5.88 -19.05 -5.80
CA ARG A 226 6.06 -17.77 -6.52
C ARG A 226 4.98 -17.53 -7.56
N TYR A 227 4.56 -16.28 -7.74
CA TYR A 227 3.45 -15.99 -8.65
C TYR A 227 3.50 -14.61 -9.32
N ILE A 228 2.93 -14.55 -10.52
CA ILE A 228 2.61 -13.29 -11.21
C ILE A 228 1.12 -13.02 -11.07
N LYS A 229 0.80 -11.80 -10.65
CA LYS A 229 -0.55 -11.24 -10.65
C LYS A 229 -0.61 -10.13 -11.69
N VAL A 230 -1.54 -10.22 -12.62
CA VAL A 230 -1.78 -9.14 -13.60
C VAL A 230 -2.95 -8.28 -13.17
N SER A 231 -2.91 -7.00 -13.50
CA SER A 231 -3.96 -6.06 -13.11
C SER A 231 -4.40 -5.09 -14.17
N LEU A 232 -5.64 -4.65 -13.99
CA LEU A 232 -6.33 -3.70 -14.84
C LEU A 232 -7.26 -2.83 -13.99
N VAL A 233 -7.19 -1.51 -14.20
CA VAL A 233 -8.19 -0.56 -13.73
C VAL A 233 -9.26 -0.42 -14.83
N VAL A 234 -10.52 -0.61 -14.44
CA VAL A 234 -11.67 -0.58 -15.36
C VAL A 234 -12.04 0.87 -15.66
N THR A 235 -11.81 1.26 -16.89
CA THR A 235 -12.18 2.56 -17.49
C THR A 235 -13.12 2.31 -18.68
N ARG A 236 -13.66 3.37 -19.28
CA ARG A 236 -14.42 3.28 -20.54
C ARG A 236 -13.64 2.59 -21.67
N HIS A 237 -12.31 2.69 -21.67
CA HIS A 237 -11.47 2.11 -22.70
C HIS A 237 -11.16 0.64 -22.43
N SER A 238 -10.98 0.27 -21.16
CA SER A 238 -10.61 -1.09 -20.78
C SER A 238 -11.80 -2.01 -20.49
N LEU A 239 -12.99 -1.48 -20.13
CA LEU A 239 -14.19 -2.28 -19.87
C LEU A 239 -14.57 -3.21 -21.04
N PRO A 240 -14.59 -2.76 -22.31
CA PRO A 240 -14.87 -3.64 -23.45
C PRO A 240 -13.88 -4.81 -23.59
N GLU A 241 -12.66 -4.64 -23.08
CA GLU A 241 -11.55 -5.59 -23.24
C GLU A 241 -11.39 -6.55 -22.06
N VAL A 242 -12.14 -6.41 -20.96
CA VAL A 242 -11.90 -7.21 -19.74
C VAL A 242 -11.96 -8.72 -20.01
N SER A 243 -12.93 -9.21 -20.78
CA SER A 243 -13.00 -10.64 -21.12
C SER A 243 -11.78 -11.10 -21.92
N GLN A 244 -11.34 -10.31 -22.90
CA GLN A 244 -10.16 -10.58 -23.71
C GLN A 244 -8.88 -10.55 -22.86
N PHE A 245 -8.76 -9.60 -21.94
CA PHE A 245 -7.66 -9.50 -20.99
C PHE A 245 -7.51 -10.78 -20.15
N ILE A 246 -8.64 -11.26 -19.59
CA ILE A 246 -8.65 -12.48 -18.80
C ILE A 246 -8.20 -13.69 -19.64
N GLU A 247 -8.80 -13.88 -20.82
CA GLU A 247 -8.48 -14.99 -21.70
C GLU A 247 -7.01 -14.97 -22.14
N MET A 248 -6.51 -13.79 -22.53
CA MET A 248 -5.16 -13.57 -23.01
C MET A 248 -4.10 -14.01 -22.00
N PHE A 249 -4.24 -13.62 -20.73
CA PHE A 249 -3.26 -13.95 -19.69
C PHE A 249 -3.51 -15.33 -19.08
N ALA A 250 -4.76 -15.78 -18.97
CA ALA A 250 -5.07 -17.11 -18.45
C ALA A 250 -4.47 -18.21 -19.34
N ASN A 251 -4.60 -18.04 -20.66
CA ASN A 251 -4.03 -18.96 -21.66
C ASN A 251 -2.49 -18.97 -21.65
N ARG A 252 -1.85 -17.92 -21.10
CA ARG A 252 -0.40 -17.82 -20.90
C ARG A 252 0.10 -18.35 -19.55
N GLY A 253 -0.77 -18.95 -18.76
CA GLY A 253 -0.39 -19.54 -17.48
C GLY A 253 -0.60 -18.65 -16.26
N ILE A 254 -1.06 -17.40 -16.42
CA ILE A 254 -1.39 -16.54 -15.27
C ILE A 254 -2.58 -17.09 -14.51
N ARG A 255 -2.52 -17.03 -13.17
CA ARG A 255 -3.55 -17.55 -12.26
C ARG A 255 -4.12 -16.51 -11.31
N PHE A 256 -3.53 -15.32 -11.23
CA PHE A 256 -3.95 -14.27 -10.31
C PHE A 256 -4.26 -12.99 -11.09
N PHE A 257 -5.48 -12.51 -10.92
CA PHE A 257 -5.99 -11.31 -11.61
C PHE A 257 -6.52 -10.32 -10.59
N GLN A 258 -6.13 -9.06 -10.72
CA GLN A 258 -6.71 -7.96 -9.95
C GLN A 258 -7.37 -6.97 -10.89
N ILE A 259 -8.70 -6.87 -10.81
CA ILE A 259 -9.48 -6.01 -11.70
C ILE A 259 -10.24 -5.03 -10.82
N ASN A 260 -9.76 -3.78 -10.81
CA ASN A 260 -10.22 -2.76 -9.89
C ASN A 260 -11.16 -1.79 -10.62
N ALA A 261 -12.19 -1.32 -9.92
CA ALA A 261 -12.95 -0.16 -10.38
C ALA A 261 -12.04 1.08 -10.43
N LEU A 262 -12.29 1.98 -11.39
CA LEU A 262 -11.74 3.33 -11.33
C LEU A 262 -12.22 4.01 -10.03
N LEU A 263 -11.29 4.51 -9.22
CA LEU A 263 -11.64 5.14 -7.96
C LEU A 263 -12.38 6.47 -8.19
N PRO A 264 -13.43 6.77 -7.42
CA PRO A 264 -14.13 8.05 -7.50
C PRO A 264 -13.22 9.21 -7.06
N LEU A 265 -13.27 10.35 -7.76
CA LEU A 265 -12.70 11.60 -7.25
C LEU A 265 -13.80 12.43 -6.57
N GLU A 266 -13.57 12.83 -5.32
CA GLU A 266 -14.56 13.55 -4.52
C GLU A 266 -14.48 15.08 -4.66
N GLN A 267 -13.35 15.62 -5.08
CA GLN A 267 -13.19 17.06 -5.32
C GLN A 267 -12.36 17.32 -6.60
N PRO A 268 -12.71 18.36 -7.38
CA PRO A 268 -11.92 18.80 -8.52
C PRO A 268 -10.49 19.26 -8.16
N ASP A 269 -10.23 19.47 -6.86
CA ASP A 269 -8.99 20.08 -6.35
C ASP A 269 -7.96 19.07 -5.82
N TRP A 270 -8.15 17.77 -6.04
CA TRP A 270 -7.12 16.74 -5.74
C TRP A 270 -5.93 16.77 -6.72
N GLY A 271 -5.50 17.95 -7.14
CA GLY A 271 -4.29 18.15 -7.93
C GLY A 271 -4.33 17.60 -9.36
N PHE A 272 -5.43 16.98 -9.82
CA PHE A 272 -5.49 16.22 -11.08
C PHE A 272 -5.20 17.01 -12.36
N GLY A 273 -5.12 18.35 -12.31
CA GLY A 273 -4.81 19.21 -13.45
C GLY A 273 -5.80 19.16 -14.61
N HIS A 274 -6.65 18.12 -14.67
CA HIS A 274 -7.60 17.76 -15.71
C HIS A 274 -8.70 16.84 -15.13
N THR A 275 -9.41 17.28 -14.08
CA THR A 275 -10.52 16.52 -13.45
C THR A 275 -11.57 16.05 -14.48
N ASP A 276 -11.83 16.86 -15.52
CA ASP A 276 -12.74 16.50 -16.61
C ASP A 276 -12.26 15.26 -17.41
N GLN A 277 -10.95 15.10 -17.59
CA GLN A 277 -10.38 13.93 -18.30
C GLN A 277 -10.53 12.66 -17.47
N TYR A 278 -10.41 12.74 -16.14
CA TYR A 278 -10.57 11.57 -15.27
C TYR A 278 -12.04 11.13 -15.18
N LEU A 279 -12.99 12.08 -15.15
CA LEU A 279 -14.42 11.75 -15.22
C LEU A 279 -14.79 11.09 -16.55
N ASP A 280 -14.21 11.54 -17.66
CA ASP A 280 -14.42 10.90 -18.97
C ASP A 280 -14.02 9.42 -18.95
N LEU A 281 -13.02 9.02 -18.16
CA LEU A 281 -12.59 7.62 -18.04
C LEU A 281 -13.63 6.71 -17.37
N TRP A 282 -14.66 7.25 -16.71
CA TRP A 282 -15.65 6.42 -16.01
C TRP A 282 -16.45 5.56 -17.00
N PRO A 283 -16.44 4.22 -16.84
CA PRO A 283 -17.08 3.31 -17.80
C PRO A 283 -18.61 3.42 -17.82
N GLY A 284 -19.24 4.03 -16.81
CA GLY A 284 -20.70 4.20 -16.74
C GLY A 284 -21.28 5.05 -17.87
N HIS A 285 -20.45 5.82 -18.59
CA HIS A 285 -20.86 6.58 -19.76
C HIS A 285 -21.11 5.73 -21.02
N LEU A 286 -20.63 4.48 -21.05
CA LEU A 286 -20.85 3.61 -22.21
C LEU A 286 -22.32 3.16 -22.28
N PRO A 287 -22.96 3.23 -23.46
CA PRO A 287 -24.37 2.84 -23.61
C PRO A 287 -24.61 1.36 -23.28
N ASP A 288 -23.60 0.51 -23.50
CA ASP A 288 -23.61 -0.94 -23.26
C ASP A 288 -22.83 -1.36 -22.00
N ALA A 289 -22.50 -0.42 -21.10
CA ALA A 289 -21.66 -0.69 -19.92
C ALA A 289 -22.12 -1.89 -19.10
N ARG A 290 -23.44 -2.02 -18.87
CA ARG A 290 -24.03 -3.12 -18.09
C ARG A 290 -23.84 -4.47 -18.77
N ASP A 291 -23.98 -4.52 -20.10
CA ASP A 291 -23.80 -5.75 -20.87
C ASP A 291 -22.32 -6.17 -20.90
N LEU A 292 -21.40 -5.20 -20.94
CA LEU A 292 -19.96 -5.45 -20.83
C LEU A 292 -19.58 -5.99 -19.46
N VAL A 293 -20.12 -5.43 -18.36
CA VAL A 293 -19.92 -5.97 -17.00
C VAL A 293 -20.46 -7.39 -16.90
N ALA A 294 -21.69 -7.65 -17.35
CA ALA A 294 -22.27 -8.99 -17.32
C ALA A 294 -21.43 -10.01 -18.13
N ARG A 295 -20.83 -9.58 -19.24
CA ARG A 295 -19.91 -10.40 -20.04
C ARG A 295 -18.61 -10.71 -19.27
N ALA A 296 -18.05 -9.72 -18.61
CA ALA A 296 -16.87 -9.88 -17.77
C ALA A 296 -17.16 -10.83 -16.59
N GLU A 297 -18.29 -10.68 -15.91
CA GLU A 297 -18.72 -11.58 -14.83
C GLU A 297 -18.84 -13.03 -15.28
N ARG A 298 -19.49 -13.30 -16.42
CA ARG A 298 -19.54 -14.66 -16.99
C ARG A 298 -18.14 -15.21 -17.27
N THR A 299 -17.24 -14.37 -17.75
CA THR A 299 -15.84 -14.75 -18.02
C THR A 299 -15.10 -15.08 -16.71
N ILE A 300 -15.24 -14.23 -15.70
CA ILE A 300 -14.66 -14.42 -14.36
C ILE A 300 -15.17 -15.73 -13.76
N SER A 301 -16.48 -15.97 -13.74
CA SER A 301 -17.07 -17.20 -13.20
C SER A 301 -16.52 -18.45 -13.89
N ARG A 302 -16.49 -18.45 -15.23
CA ARG A 302 -15.93 -19.56 -16.03
C ARG A 302 -14.47 -19.85 -15.70
N TYR A 303 -13.64 -18.83 -15.44
CA TYR A 303 -12.23 -19.02 -15.09
C TYR A 303 -11.99 -19.29 -13.60
N ARG A 304 -12.88 -18.85 -12.69
CA ARG A 304 -12.89 -19.26 -11.28
C ARG A 304 -13.11 -20.77 -11.15
N GLU A 305 -14.02 -21.34 -11.94
CA GLU A 305 -14.24 -22.80 -12.02
C GLU A 305 -12.98 -23.57 -12.47
N LYS A 306 -12.08 -22.90 -13.22
CA LYS A 306 -10.77 -23.44 -13.63
C LYS A 306 -9.66 -23.20 -12.61
N GLY A 307 -9.98 -22.71 -11.42
CA GLY A 307 -9.03 -22.45 -10.34
C GLY A 307 -8.24 -21.14 -10.46
N ILE A 308 -8.66 -20.21 -11.33
CA ILE A 308 -8.05 -18.86 -11.39
C ILE A 308 -8.61 -17.99 -10.25
N VAL A 309 -7.72 -17.25 -9.60
CA VAL A 309 -8.03 -16.35 -8.49
C VAL A 309 -8.24 -14.94 -9.02
N PHE A 310 -9.36 -14.32 -8.63
CA PHE A 310 -9.72 -12.95 -9.01
C PHE A 310 -9.96 -12.08 -7.79
N PHE A 311 -9.21 -10.98 -7.70
CA PHE A 311 -9.42 -9.87 -6.78
C PHE A 311 -10.24 -8.80 -7.50
N THR A 312 -11.56 -8.87 -7.37
CA THR A 312 -12.48 -8.01 -8.12
C THR A 312 -13.87 -8.00 -7.51
N SER A 313 -14.58 -6.89 -7.73
CA SER A 313 -16.01 -6.68 -7.46
C SER A 313 -16.67 -6.05 -8.69
N PRO A 314 -17.03 -6.85 -9.72
CA PRO A 314 -17.62 -6.33 -10.96
C PRO A 314 -18.91 -5.54 -10.74
N GLU A 315 -19.68 -5.90 -9.72
CA GLU A 315 -20.89 -5.21 -9.28
C GLU A 315 -20.63 -3.74 -8.94
N ARG A 316 -19.38 -3.40 -8.62
CA ARG A 316 -18.95 -2.03 -8.28
C ARG A 316 -18.33 -1.28 -9.46
N TRP A 317 -18.10 -1.87 -10.62
CA TRP A 317 -17.37 -1.16 -11.68
C TRP A 317 -18.12 0.04 -12.26
N LEU A 318 -19.45 0.05 -12.13
CA LEU A 318 -20.31 1.12 -12.60
C LEU A 318 -20.87 2.02 -11.49
N ASP A 319 -20.46 1.85 -10.23
CA ASP A 319 -20.98 2.76 -9.19
C ASP A 319 -20.50 4.18 -9.51
N SER A 320 -21.45 5.10 -9.51
CA SER A 320 -21.20 6.54 -9.58
C SER A 320 -20.55 7.04 -8.29
N LEU A 321 -19.99 8.26 -8.34
CA LEU A 321 -19.40 8.92 -7.19
C LEU A 321 -20.38 8.97 -5.99
N ASP A 322 -21.65 9.30 -6.25
CA ASP A 322 -22.68 9.47 -5.21
C ASP A 322 -23.11 8.13 -4.57
N GLN A 323 -23.18 7.07 -5.37
CA GLN A 323 -23.54 5.73 -4.90
C GLN A 323 -22.47 5.14 -3.98
N ARG A 324 -21.17 5.41 -4.22
CA ARG A 324 -20.08 4.92 -3.36
C ARG A 324 -19.92 5.73 -2.07
N LYS A 325 -20.18 7.05 -2.09
CA LYS A 325 -20.14 7.93 -0.89
C LYS A 325 -21.10 7.46 0.19
N THR A 326 -22.32 7.11 -0.20
CA THR A 326 -23.37 6.63 0.72
C THR A 326 -22.95 5.35 1.46
N GLN A 327 -22.12 4.50 0.84
CA GLN A 327 -21.66 3.24 1.41
C GLN A 327 -20.39 3.37 2.27
N LEU A 328 -19.46 4.27 1.94
CA LEU A 328 -18.29 4.57 2.79
C LEU A 328 -18.71 5.15 4.14
N VAL A 329 -19.75 5.99 4.16
CA VAL A 329 -20.38 6.48 5.39
C VAL A 329 -21.06 5.34 6.16
N GLN A 330 -21.73 4.41 5.51
CA GLN A 330 -22.33 3.24 6.18
C GLN A 330 -21.30 2.29 6.82
N LEU A 331 -20.09 2.17 6.25
CA LEU A 331 -18.97 1.44 6.87
C LEU A 331 -18.26 2.20 8.00
N GLN A 332 -18.52 3.51 8.14
CA GLN A 332 -18.07 4.34 9.25
C GLN A 332 -19.13 4.47 10.36
N VAL A 333 -20.42 4.26 10.04
CA VAL A 333 -21.57 4.45 10.94
C VAL A 333 -22.34 3.14 11.14
N ALA A 334 -21.66 1.99 11.15
CA ALA A 334 -22.28 0.80 11.71
C ALA A 334 -22.54 1.08 13.21
N PRO A 335 -23.79 1.12 13.69
CA PRO A 335 -24.06 1.45 15.09
C PRO A 335 -23.55 0.31 15.95
N SER A 336 -22.57 0.56 16.83
CA SER A 336 -22.43 -0.30 18.00
C SER A 336 -23.66 -0.07 18.87
N ALA A 337 -24.34 -1.15 19.25
CA ALA A 337 -25.51 -1.09 20.13
C ALA A 337 -25.15 -0.74 21.60
N ASP A 338 -24.08 0.02 21.81
CA ASP A 338 -23.57 0.41 23.10
C ASP A 338 -23.04 1.85 22.98
N ASP A 339 -23.79 2.79 23.58
CA ASP A 339 -23.58 4.24 23.51
C ASP A 339 -22.40 4.72 24.38
N SER A 340 -21.52 3.81 24.81
CA SER A 340 -20.40 4.10 25.71
C SER A 340 -19.01 4.10 25.06
N LEU A 341 -18.87 3.73 23.77
CA LEU A 341 -17.58 3.66 23.08
C LEU A 341 -17.58 4.48 21.79
N ARG A 342 -17.18 5.75 21.89
CA ARG A 342 -16.80 6.57 20.72
C ARG A 342 -15.49 6.04 20.14
N ILE A 343 -15.59 5.16 19.14
CA ILE A 343 -14.45 4.74 18.33
C ILE A 343 -14.02 5.94 17.47
N VAL A 344 -12.97 6.64 17.88
CA VAL A 344 -12.27 7.60 17.02
C VAL A 344 -11.38 6.79 16.09
N ARG A 345 -11.83 6.59 14.83
CA ARG A 345 -10.92 6.16 13.77
C ARG A 345 -9.97 7.32 13.47
N VAL A 346 -8.70 7.17 13.83
CA VAL A 346 -7.63 8.04 13.33
C VAL A 346 -7.41 7.69 11.88
N ALA A 347 -8.14 8.38 10.99
CA ALA A 347 -7.72 8.51 9.61
C ALA A 347 -6.46 9.38 9.61
N ALA A 348 -5.37 8.91 9.03
CA ALA A 348 -4.29 9.77 8.58
C ALA A 348 -4.84 10.62 7.41
N ALA A 349 -5.58 11.67 7.77
CA ALA A 349 -5.88 12.80 6.92
C ALA A 349 -5.11 13.97 7.53
N SER A 350 -4.22 14.54 6.73
CA SER A 350 -3.57 15.82 7.00
C SER A 350 -4.58 16.84 7.55
N ASP A 351 -4.20 17.46 8.66
CA ASP A 351 -5.01 18.42 9.41
C ASP A 351 -5.72 19.45 8.52
N PHE A 352 -7.06 19.49 8.60
CA PHE A 352 -7.84 20.67 8.24
C PHE A 352 -8.26 21.39 9.51
N VAL A 353 -7.64 22.54 9.74
CA VAL A 353 -8.16 23.60 10.60
C VAL A 353 -9.39 24.18 9.93
N THR A 354 -10.58 23.89 10.45
CA THR A 354 -11.79 24.63 10.10
C THR A 354 -11.69 26.02 10.73
N SER A 355 -11.39 27.04 9.93
CA SER A 355 -11.60 28.43 10.32
C SER A 355 -13.10 28.72 10.26
N ASP A 356 -13.77 28.63 11.40
CA ASP A 356 -15.15 29.10 11.53
C ASP A 356 -15.17 30.64 11.52
N ALA A 357 -15.72 31.20 10.45
CA ALA A 357 -16.07 32.60 10.36
C ALA A 357 -17.41 32.82 11.05
N SER A 358 -17.39 33.17 12.33
CA SER A 358 -18.54 33.76 13.00
C SER A 358 -18.23 35.20 13.40
N ARG A 359 -19.23 36.05 13.13
CA ARG A 359 -19.21 37.51 13.13
C ARG A 359 -19.03 38.10 14.53
N ASP A 360 -18.29 39.20 14.56
CA ASP A 360 -18.43 40.40 15.40
C ASP A 360 -19.19 40.29 16.73
N SER A 361 -18.45 40.43 17.84
CA SER A 361 -18.66 41.53 18.80
C SER A 361 -17.53 41.59 19.83
N LYS A 362 -16.79 42.71 19.84
CA LYS A 362 -16.02 43.23 20.98
C LYS A 362 -17.01 43.75 22.05
N PRO A 363 -16.66 43.93 23.36
CA PRO A 363 -15.44 44.67 23.74
C PRO A 363 -14.73 44.36 25.09
N THR A 364 -13.41 44.55 25.06
CA THR A 364 -12.49 45.25 26.02
C THR A 364 -12.39 44.93 27.53
N SER A 365 -11.13 45.14 27.99
CA SER A 365 -10.60 45.31 29.36
C SER A 365 -10.23 44.01 30.08
N GLY A 366 -9.09 43.84 30.77
CA GLY A 366 -7.95 44.70 31.02
C GLY A 366 -6.94 44.01 31.96
N VAL A 367 -5.66 44.38 31.82
CA VAL A 367 -4.74 44.72 32.92
C VAL A 367 -3.94 43.60 33.64
N LEU A 368 -2.60 43.76 33.55
CA LEU A 368 -1.49 43.58 34.52
C LEU A 368 -1.53 42.39 35.50
N GLY A 369 -0.45 41.67 35.79
CA GLY A 369 0.98 41.89 35.56
C GLY A 369 1.81 40.98 36.50
N THR A 370 3.14 41.05 36.31
CA THR A 370 4.24 40.71 37.26
C THR A 370 4.37 39.25 37.71
N GLY A 371 5.48 38.56 37.42
CA GLY A 371 6.72 38.58 38.22
C GLY A 371 6.65 37.41 39.22
N ASP A 372 7.63 36.54 39.43
CA ASP A 372 9.05 36.79 39.58
C ASP A 372 9.85 35.45 39.54
N ARG A 373 11.17 35.60 39.47
CA ARG A 373 12.21 34.58 39.26
C ARG A 373 12.61 33.79 40.52
N ASN A 374 13.36 32.71 40.26
CA ASN A 374 14.46 32.13 41.07
C ASN A 374 14.05 31.42 42.39
N GLN A 375 14.72 30.39 42.92
CA GLN A 375 16.09 29.92 42.76
C GLN A 375 16.23 28.48 43.30
N ARG A 376 17.33 27.83 42.92
CA ARG A 376 17.86 26.51 43.33
C ARG A 376 17.95 26.31 44.85
N LEU A 377 17.94 25.04 45.30
CA LEU A 377 18.98 24.50 46.21
C LEU A 377 19.01 22.97 46.23
N LYS A 378 20.24 22.44 46.28
CA LYS A 378 20.63 21.03 46.41
C LYS A 378 20.69 20.65 47.88
N THR A 379 20.38 19.40 48.23
CA THR A 379 21.01 18.68 49.35
C THR A 379 21.10 17.18 49.06
N ARG A 380 22.28 16.60 49.34
CA ARG A 380 22.61 15.17 49.34
C ARG A 380 22.31 14.58 50.72
N SER A 381 21.88 13.32 50.76
CA SER A 381 22.21 12.35 51.84
C SER A 381 22.37 10.94 51.25
N ARG A 382 23.27 10.15 51.86
CA ARG A 382 23.70 8.79 51.50
C ARG A 382 23.12 7.77 52.49
N VAL A 383 23.34 6.47 52.19
CA VAL A 383 23.15 5.21 52.98
C VAL A 383 21.80 4.53 52.66
N SER A 384 21.65 3.23 52.34
CA SER A 384 22.49 2.03 52.17
C SER A 384 21.71 0.94 51.38
N ASP A 385 22.46 0.10 50.66
CA ASP A 385 22.29 -1.34 50.33
C ASP A 385 20.99 -2.00 49.79
N ASP A 386 21.30 -2.91 48.85
CA ASP A 386 20.65 -4.15 48.43
C ASP A 386 19.63 -4.21 47.27
N SER A 387 20.10 -4.89 46.21
CA SER A 387 19.41 -5.78 45.27
C SER A 387 18.18 -5.27 44.50
N ALA A 388 18.36 -4.94 43.22
CA ALA A 388 17.38 -5.26 42.18
C ALA A 388 17.95 -5.04 40.77
N ILE A 389 17.64 -6.01 39.91
CA ILE A 389 17.94 -6.13 38.48
C ILE A 389 17.59 -4.82 37.74
N GLN A 390 18.55 -4.26 37.02
CA GLN A 390 18.34 -3.10 36.15
C GLN A 390 17.48 -3.47 34.94
N ALA A 391 16.21 -3.08 34.99
CA ALA A 391 15.40 -2.86 33.80
C ALA A 391 15.92 -1.62 33.04
N LEU A 392 16.23 -1.76 31.76
CA LEU A 392 16.51 -0.64 30.87
C LEU A 392 15.20 0.16 30.65
N PRO A 393 15.20 1.49 30.75
CA PRO A 393 13.98 2.27 30.61
C PRO A 393 13.52 2.27 29.15
N HIS A 394 12.27 1.86 28.95
CA HIS A 394 11.52 2.07 27.70
C HIS A 394 11.60 3.54 27.30
N ARG A 395 12.34 3.84 26.23
CA ARG A 395 12.28 5.15 25.58
C ARG A 395 10.98 5.21 24.79
N VAL A 396 10.00 5.92 25.33
CA VAL A 396 8.85 6.41 24.58
C VAL A 396 9.37 7.39 23.53
N LEU A 397 9.21 7.04 22.25
CA LEU A 397 9.64 7.85 21.12
C LEU A 397 8.57 8.93 20.88
N HIS A 398 8.71 10.09 21.54
CA HIS A 398 7.91 11.26 21.23
C HIS A 398 8.45 11.93 19.96
N LEU A 399 7.86 11.60 18.81
CA LEU A 399 8.02 12.35 17.56
C LEU A 399 7.33 13.72 17.69
N HIS A 400 8.10 14.74 18.08
CA HIS A 400 7.65 16.14 18.01
C HIS A 400 7.79 16.65 16.57
N LEU A 401 6.71 16.58 15.79
CA LEU A 401 6.58 17.34 14.55
C LEU A 401 6.40 18.83 14.91
N ARG A 402 7.35 19.69 14.51
CA ARG A 402 7.20 21.15 14.63
C ARG A 402 6.28 21.65 13.52
N PRO A 403 5.23 22.43 13.81
CA PRO A 403 4.46 23.10 12.77
C PRO A 403 5.29 24.21 12.11
N TYR A 404 5.35 24.18 10.78
CA TYR A 404 5.99 25.19 9.96
C TYR A 404 5.12 26.47 9.95
N GLN A 405 5.69 27.60 10.37
CA GLN A 405 5.00 28.89 10.33
C GLN A 405 4.92 29.40 8.89
N THR A 406 3.70 29.58 8.38
CA THR A 406 3.44 30.24 7.10
C THR A 406 3.65 31.75 7.26
N THR A 407 4.69 32.30 6.65
CA THR A 407 4.85 33.74 6.46
C THR A 407 4.01 34.17 5.25
N ARG A 408 2.84 34.76 5.51
CA ARG A 408 2.06 35.51 4.50
C ARG A 408 2.84 36.76 4.10
N SER A 409 3.30 36.86 2.85
CA SER A 409 3.45 38.16 2.20
C SER A 409 3.31 38.10 0.67
N SER A 410 2.41 38.95 0.18
CA SER A 410 2.26 39.48 -1.18
C SER A 410 1.72 38.58 -2.31
N LEU A 411 0.39 38.57 -2.41
CA LEU A 411 -0.35 38.63 -3.68
C LEU A 411 0.00 39.94 -4.40
N ARG A 412 0.67 39.89 -5.57
CA ARG A 412 0.55 40.92 -6.62
C ARG A 412 0.68 40.32 -8.02
N SER A 413 -0.47 40.34 -8.72
CA SER A 413 -0.64 40.55 -10.17
C SER A 413 0.34 39.89 -11.16
N LEU A 414 -0.16 38.93 -11.94
CA LEU A 414 0.43 38.57 -13.24
C LEU A 414 -0.62 38.68 -14.34
N ARG A 415 -0.57 39.83 -15.03
CA ARG A 415 -1.07 40.02 -16.39
C ARG A 415 -0.08 39.36 -17.37
N ARG A 416 -0.65 38.81 -18.45
CA ARG A 416 0.02 38.23 -19.63
C ARG A 416 1.10 39.16 -20.24
N SER A 417 2.23 38.58 -20.64
CA SER A 417 2.89 38.89 -21.93
C SER A 417 3.86 37.78 -22.35
N ARG A 418 3.76 37.39 -23.63
CA ARG A 418 4.70 36.52 -24.35
C ARG A 418 6.05 37.22 -24.56
N ALA A 419 7.14 36.46 -24.53
CA ALA A 419 8.23 36.38 -25.54
C ALA A 419 9.61 36.11 -24.92
N GLY A 420 10.33 35.14 -25.50
CA GLY A 420 11.75 35.28 -25.81
C GLY A 420 12.81 34.99 -24.73
N SER A 421 13.54 33.89 -24.97
CA SER A 421 15.00 33.76 -24.89
C SER A 421 15.75 33.53 -23.55
N SER A 422 16.57 32.46 -23.63
CA SER A 422 17.90 32.24 -23.03
C SER A 422 18.00 31.77 -21.57
N ALA A 423 18.82 30.73 -21.43
CA ALA A 423 19.15 30.00 -20.21
C ALA A 423 20.01 30.80 -19.23
N ARG A 424 19.94 30.45 -17.93
CA ARG A 424 21.08 30.37 -17.01
C ARG A 424 20.68 29.65 -15.72
N TRP A 425 21.54 28.71 -15.32
CA TRP A 425 21.51 27.98 -14.06
C TRP A 425 21.94 28.88 -12.90
N TYR A 426 21.30 28.73 -11.74
CA TYR A 426 21.85 29.17 -10.46
C TYR A 426 21.58 28.12 -9.38
N THR A 427 22.67 27.58 -8.85
CA THR A 427 22.76 26.85 -7.58
C THR A 427 22.58 27.83 -6.43
N VAL A 428 21.80 27.47 -5.41
CA VAL A 428 21.80 28.17 -4.11
C VAL A 428 21.91 27.13 -3.00
N ARG A 429 22.82 27.47 -2.07
CA ARG A 429 23.38 26.67 -0.97
C ARG A 429 22.37 26.20 0.07
#